data_AF-A0A3R9NBS4-F1
#
_entry.id   AF-A0A3R9NBS4-F1
#
_cell.length_a   1.000
_cell.length_b   1.000
_cell.length_c   1.000
_cell.angle_alpha   90.00
_cell.angle_beta   90.00
_cell.angle_gamma   90.00
#
_symmetry.space_group_name_H-M   'P 1'
#
loop_
_entity.id
_entity.type
_entity.pdbx_description
1 polymer ?
#
loop_
_entity_poly.entity_id
_entity_poly.type
_entity_poly.pdbx_seq_one_letter_code
_entity_poly.pdbx_strand_id
1 'polypeptide(L)'
;MNLLILLGIFKAFLALAFPLLHLLASLSELRKGKNTLGNQLLFIGSCLATFSLILNFFLPIVALFLWMIGCGLICYGAYWNGKHKENFKPVHHVIRVGIALVITILLAHI
;
A
#
# COMPACT_ATOMS: atom_id res chain seq x y z
N MET A 1 -21.87 -12.16 16.58
CA MET A 1 -22.22 -11.80 15.20
C MET A 1 -21.79 -10.37 14.84
N ASN A 2 -22.28 -9.33 15.54
CA ASN A 2 -21.98 -7.93 15.20
C ASN A 2 -20.49 -7.54 15.25
N LEU A 3 -19.71 -8.04 16.22
CA LEU A 3 -18.29 -7.70 16.34
C LEU A 3 -17.44 -8.24 15.17
N LEU A 4 -17.74 -9.46 14.70
CA LEU A 4 -17.01 -10.10 13.59
C LEU A 4 -17.30 -9.38 12.26
N ILE A 5 -18.55 -8.98 12.03
CA ILE A 5 -18.95 -8.21 10.84
C ILE A 5 -18.28 -6.83 10.84
N LEU A 6 -18.30 -6.14 11.99
CA LEU A 6 -17.63 -4.85 12.14
C LEU A 6 -16.13 -4.96 11.89
N LEU A 7 -15.48 -6.00 12.43
CA LEU A 7 -14.06 -6.25 12.20
C LEU A 7 -13.77 -6.52 10.72
N GLY A 8 -14.60 -7.30 10.04
CA GLY A 8 -14.46 -7.56 8.60
C GLY A 8 -14.54 -6.29 7.75
N ILE A 9 -15.52 -5.42 8.02
CA ILE A 9 -15.67 -4.12 7.34
C ILE A 9 -14.45 -3.25 7.59
N PHE A 10 -13.98 -3.17 8.84
CA PHE A 10 -12.82 -2.37 9.20
C PHE A 10 -11.54 -2.85 8.51
N LYS A 11 -11.31 -4.18 8.46
CA LYS A 11 -10.19 -4.78 7.72
C LYS A 11 -10.22 -4.40 6.23
N ALA A 12 -11.38 -4.56 5.59
CA ALA A 12 -11.55 -4.26 4.17
C ALA A 12 -11.31 -2.76 3.88
N PHE A 13 -11.85 -1.88 4.73
CA PHE A 13 -11.63 -0.45 4.62
C PHE A 13 -10.15 -0.08 4.76
N LEU A 14 -9.45 -0.63 5.75
CA LEU A 14 -8.04 -0.34 5.99
C LEU A 14 -7.15 -0.85 4.85
N ALA A 15 -7.42 -2.06 4.35
CA ALA A 15 -6.72 -2.66 3.24
C ALA A 15 -6.91 -1.86 1.94
N LEU A 16 -8.08 -1.28 1.71
CA LEU A 16 -8.34 -0.44 0.53
C LEU A 16 -7.77 0.98 0.68
N ALA A 17 -7.88 1.57 1.87
CA ALA A 17 -7.43 2.94 2.12
C ALA A 17 -5.92 3.10 1.93
N PHE A 18 -5.12 2.11 2.34
CA PHE A 18 -3.67 2.17 2.25
C PHE A 18 -3.14 2.38 0.82
N PRO A 19 -3.45 1.52 -0.18
CA PRO A 19 -2.98 1.72 -1.55
C PRO A 19 -3.65 2.92 -2.22
N LEU A 20 -4.92 3.23 -1.94
CA LEU A 20 -5.60 4.39 -2.54
C LEU A 20 -4.96 5.73 -2.15
N LEU A 21 -4.59 5.92 -0.87
CA LEU A 21 -3.92 7.14 -0.43
C LEU A 21 -2.57 7.33 -1.13
N HIS A 22 -1.81 6.24 -1.30
CA HIS A 22 -0.51 6.28 -2.00
C HIS A 22 -0.67 6.46 -3.52
N LEU A 23 -1.72 5.90 -4.10
CA LEU A 23 -2.09 6.11 -5.49
C LEU A 23 -2.39 7.58 -5.75
N LEU A 24 -3.27 8.19 -4.95
CA LEU A 24 -3.61 9.61 -5.06
C LEU A 24 -2.39 10.52 -4.86
N ALA A 25 -1.53 10.20 -3.89
CA ALA A 25 -0.30 10.95 -3.65
C ALA A 25 0.67 10.88 -4.85
N SER A 26 0.90 9.68 -5.39
CA SER A 26 1.77 9.50 -6.55
C SER A 26 1.19 10.16 -7.80
N LEU A 27 -0.11 10.03 -8.04
CA LEU A 27 -0.81 10.60 -9.19
C LEU A 27 -0.82 12.13 -9.14
N SER A 28 -0.97 12.73 -7.95
CA SER A 28 -0.83 14.18 -7.77
C SER A 28 0.56 14.67 -8.16
N GLU A 29 1.62 13.99 -7.73
CA GLU A 29 3.00 14.39 -8.05
C GLU A 29 3.36 14.10 -9.52
N LEU A 30 2.90 12.99 -10.10
CA LEU A 30 3.05 12.69 -11.53
C LEU A 30 2.32 13.71 -12.40
N ARG A 31 1.11 14.14 -12.02
CA ARG A 31 0.36 15.19 -12.72
C ARG A 31 1.06 16.55 -12.68
N LYS A 32 1.87 16.81 -11.65
CA LYS A 32 2.76 17.99 -11.57
C LYS A 32 4.06 17.82 -12.38
N GLY A 33 4.20 16.76 -13.18
CA GLY A 33 5.39 16.49 -13.98
C GLY A 33 6.58 15.89 -13.20
N LYS A 34 6.39 15.53 -11.93
CA LYS A 34 7.48 14.99 -11.08
C LYS A 34 7.60 13.48 -11.26
N ASN A 35 8.18 13.06 -12.39
CA ASN A 35 8.42 11.67 -12.75
C ASN A 35 9.67 11.09 -12.08
N THR A 36 9.75 11.20 -10.75
CA THR A 36 10.83 10.58 -9.98
C THR A 36 10.63 9.06 -9.94
N LEU A 37 11.73 8.31 -9.81
CA LEU A 37 11.69 6.86 -9.63
C LEU A 37 10.80 6.48 -8.43
N GLY A 38 10.87 7.23 -7.33
CA GLY A 38 10.02 6.99 -6.17
C GLY A 38 8.53 7.18 -6.47
N ASN A 39 8.14 8.24 -7.18
CA ASN A 39 6.73 8.44 -7.58
C ASN A 39 6.22 7.36 -8.52
N GLN A 40 7.05 6.89 -9.46
CA GLN A 40 6.70 5.77 -10.35
C GLN A 40 6.50 4.46 -9.57
N LEU A 41 7.40 4.17 -8.63
CA LEU A 41 7.27 3.00 -7.75
C LEU A 41 6.05 3.07 -6.83
N LEU A 42 5.74 4.24 -6.25
CA LEU A 42 4.49 4.42 -5.50
C LEU A 42 3.29 4.13 -6.38
N PHE A 43 3.28 4.66 -7.61
CA PHE A 43 2.15 4.48 -8.53
C PHE A 43 1.97 3.01 -8.89
N ILE A 44 3.02 2.34 -9.38
CA ILE A 44 2.99 0.93 -9.77
C ILE A 44 2.63 0.05 -8.57
N GLY A 45 3.26 0.28 -7.42
CA GLY A 45 2.99 -0.48 -6.19
C GLY A 45 1.56 -0.32 -5.70
N SER A 46 0.99 0.89 -5.79
CA SER A 46 -0.40 1.16 -5.40
C SER A 46 -1.40 0.54 -6.36
N CYS A 47 -1.13 0.58 -7.66
CA CYS A 47 -1.93 -0.15 -8.66
C CYS A 47 -1.91 -1.66 -8.39
N LEU A 48 -0.73 -2.22 -8.12
CA LEU A 48 -0.55 -3.64 -7.86
C LEU A 48 -1.27 -4.09 -6.59
N ALA A 49 -1.12 -3.34 -5.50
CA ALA A 49 -1.81 -3.61 -4.23
C ALA A 49 -3.34 -3.43 -4.33
N THR A 50 -3.82 -2.48 -5.15
CA THR A 50 -5.28 -2.34 -5.39
C THR A 50 -5.80 -3.52 -6.20
N PHE A 51 -5.08 -3.90 -7.26
CA PHE A 51 -5.44 -5.03 -8.10
C PHE A 51 -5.40 -6.36 -7.33
N SER A 52 -4.46 -6.53 -6.40
CA SER A 52 -4.38 -7.72 -5.56
C SER A 52 -5.61 -7.88 -4.67
N LEU A 53 -6.21 -6.80 -4.18
CA LEU A 53 -7.47 -6.88 -3.41
C LEU A 53 -8.63 -7.42 -4.25
N ILE A 54 -8.70 -7.05 -5.54
CA ILE A 54 -9.71 -7.58 -6.46
C ILE A 54 -9.45 -9.07 -6.71
N LEU A 55 -8.18 -9.45 -6.92
CA LEU A 55 -7.81 -10.85 -7.11
C LEU A 55 -8.02 -11.70 -5.86
N ASN A 56 -8.03 -11.11 -4.67
CA ASN A 56 -8.20 -11.84 -3.41
C ASN A 56 -9.52 -12.61 -3.34
N PHE A 57 -10.54 -12.18 -4.08
CA PHE A 57 -11.83 -12.88 -4.18
C PHE A 57 -11.78 -14.18 -5.00
N PHE A 58 -10.79 -14.33 -5.89
CA PHE A 58 -10.68 -15.46 -6.81
C PHE A 58 -9.46 -16.35 -6.51
N LEU A 59 -8.33 -15.74 -6.17
CA LEU A 59 -7.03 -16.39 -6.01
C LEU A 59 -6.30 -15.81 -4.79
N PRO A 60 -6.72 -16.13 -3.55
CA PRO A 60 -6.25 -15.46 -2.33
C PRO A 60 -4.74 -15.60 -2.10
N ILE A 61 -4.15 -16.75 -2.43
CA ILE A 61 -2.70 -16.97 -2.29
C ILE A 61 -1.92 -16.07 -3.26
N VAL A 62 -2.33 -16.01 -4.54
CA VAL A 62 -1.67 -15.18 -5.56
C VAL A 62 -1.84 -13.69 -5.23
N ALA A 63 -3.04 -13.31 -4.77
CA ALA A 63 -3.33 -11.97 -4.28
C ALA A 63 -2.42 -11.56 -3.12
N LEU A 64 -2.15 -12.45 -2.17
CA LEU A 64 -1.27 -12.14 -1.04
C LEU A 64 0.17 -11.84 -1.49
N PHE A 65 0.70 -12.60 -2.48
CA PHE A 65 2.01 -12.30 -3.05
C PHE A 65 2.04 -10.95 -3.78
N LEU A 66 1.03 -10.68 -4.61
CA LEU A 66 0.91 -9.40 -5.32
C LEU A 66 0.77 -8.22 -4.35
N TRP A 67 0.02 -8.41 -3.25
CA TRP A 67 -0.13 -7.44 -2.19
C TRP A 67 1.21 -7.12 -1.52
N MET A 68 1.99 -8.15 -1.18
CA MET A 68 3.32 -7.98 -0.57
C MET A 68 4.29 -7.25 -1.49
N ILE A 69 4.29 -7.60 -2.79
CA ILE A 69 5.10 -6.90 -3.80
C ILE A 69 4.64 -5.43 -3.90
N GLY A 70 3.35 -5.19 -3.98
CA GLY A 70 2.77 -3.84 -4.04
C GLY A 70 3.15 -2.99 -2.82
N CYS A 71 3.01 -3.54 -1.62
CA CYS A 71 3.42 -2.88 -0.38
C CYS A 71 4.93 -2.60 -0.34
N GLY A 72 5.76 -3.53 -0.80
CA GLY A 72 7.20 -3.36 -0.93
C GLY A 72 7.56 -2.19 -1.84
N LEU A 73 6.94 -2.12 -3.03
CA LEU A 73 7.12 -1.03 -3.99
C LEU A 73 6.67 0.33 -3.44
N ILE A 74 5.52 0.38 -2.75
CA ILE A 74 5.02 1.61 -2.10
C ILE A 74 5.99 2.11 -1.02
N CYS A 75 6.46 1.21 -0.17
CA CYS A 75 7.36 1.55 0.93
C CYS A 75 8.73 2.00 0.39
N TYR A 76 9.29 1.26 -0.57
CA TYR A 76 10.56 1.58 -1.18
C TYR A 76 10.51 2.87 -2.00
N GLY A 77 9.47 3.08 -2.80
CA GLY A 77 9.30 4.30 -3.57
C GLY A 77 9.22 5.55 -2.69
N ALA A 78 8.57 5.45 -1.54
CA ALA A 78 8.50 6.58 -0.63
C ALA A 78 9.78 6.80 0.16
N TYR A 79 10.46 5.72 0.54
CA TYR A 79 11.81 5.81 1.10
C TYR A 79 12.74 6.54 0.12
N TRP A 80 12.69 6.18 -1.17
CA TRP A 80 13.47 6.83 -2.22
C TRP A 80 13.13 8.32 -2.37
N ASN A 81 11.84 8.65 -2.38
CA ASN A 81 11.38 10.04 -2.41
C ASN A 81 11.80 10.85 -1.18
N GLY A 82 11.79 10.25 0.01
CA GLY A 82 12.23 10.88 1.26
C GLY A 82 13.73 11.13 1.26
N LYS A 83 14.52 10.17 0.78
CA LYS A 83 15.98 10.29 0.63
C LYS A 83 16.36 11.39 -0.38
N HIS A 84 15.69 11.44 -1.52
CA HIS A 84 15.99 12.42 -2.58
C HIS A 84 15.58 13.87 -2.20
N LYS A 85 14.58 14.05 -1.35
CA LYS A 85 14.13 15.38 -0.90
C LYS A 85 14.84 15.89 0.37
N GLU A 86 15.85 15.18 0.88
CA GLU A 86 16.56 15.42 2.16
C GLU A 86 15.68 15.52 3.43
N ASN A 87 14.36 15.47 3.29
CA ASN A 87 13.38 15.47 4.39
C ASN A 87 13.07 14.02 4.85
N PHE A 88 14.13 13.25 5.10
CA PHE A 88 14.03 11.85 5.47
C PHE A 88 13.65 11.71 6.95
N LYS A 89 12.38 11.36 7.21
CA LYS A 89 11.89 11.07 8.56
C LYS A 89 11.77 9.55 8.74
N PRO A 90 12.79 8.86 9.27
CA PRO A 90 12.82 7.40 9.34
C PRO A 90 11.62 6.81 10.09
N VAL A 91 11.17 7.49 11.14
CA VAL A 91 10.00 7.09 11.94
C VAL A 91 8.74 6.92 11.08
N HIS A 92 8.51 7.82 10.11
CA HIS A 92 7.34 7.73 9.23
C HIS A 92 7.41 6.52 8.29
N HIS A 93 8.61 6.12 7.88
CA HIS A 93 8.79 4.91 7.07
C HIS A 93 8.62 3.63 7.88
N VAL A 94 9.12 3.60 9.12
CA VAL A 94 8.91 2.46 10.04
C VAL A 94 7.42 2.27 10.33
N ILE A 95 6.69 3.36 10.60
CA ILE A 95 5.22 3.31 10.81
C ILE A 95 4.53 2.77 9.57
N ARG A 96 4.93 3.19 8.36
CA ARG A 96 4.36 2.70 7.11
C ARG A 96 4.56 1.20 6.91
N VAL A 97 5.77 0.70 7.16
CA VAL A 97 6.07 -0.74 7.08
C VAL A 97 5.27 -1.51 8.13
N GLY A 98 5.16 -0.97 9.36
CA GLY A 98 4.33 -1.54 10.41
C GLY A 98 2.86 -1.67 10.00
N ILE A 99 2.27 -0.60 9.46
CA ILE A 99 0.88 -0.62 8.97
C ILE A 99 0.71 -1.65 7.84
N ALA A 100 1.63 -1.68 6.87
CA ALA A 100 1.59 -2.65 5.78
C ALA A 100 1.64 -4.10 6.30
N LEU A 101 2.50 -4.38 7.29
CA LEU A 101 2.61 -5.70 7.92
C LEU A 101 1.32 -6.09 8.64
N VAL A 102 0.73 -5.19 9.43
CA VAL A 102 -0.54 -5.45 10.13
C VAL A 102 -1.64 -5.77 9.12
N ILE A 103 -1.77 -4.99 8.04
CA ILE A 103 -2.77 -5.25 7.00
C ILE A 103 -2.52 -6.60 6.32
N THR A 104 -1.26 -6.94 6.00
CA THR A 104 -0.92 -8.25 5.42
C THR A 104 -1.33 -9.39 6.34
N ILE A 105 -1.04 -9.32 7.64
CA ILE A 105 -1.44 -10.36 8.60
C ILE A 105 -2.96 -10.49 8.65
N LEU A 106 -3.68 -9.37 8.62
CA LEU A 106 -5.14 -9.34 8.60
C LEU A 106 -5.73 -9.95 7.33
N LEU A 107 -5.09 -9.74 6.17
CA LEU A 107 -5.46 -10.33 4.88
C LEU A 107 -5.12 -11.82 4.80
N ALA A 108 -4.03 -12.26 5.43
CA ALA A 108 -3.63 -13.66 5.47
C ALA A 108 -4.53 -14.53 6.37
N HIS A 109 -5.25 -13.92 7.31
CA HIS A 109 -6.26 -14.57 8.15
C HIS A 109 -7.69 -14.37 7.62
N ILE A 110 -7.86 -14.31 6.29
CA ILE A 110 -9.15 -14.34 5.61
C ILE A 110 -9.65 -15.78 5.48
#